data_AF-A0A1J7BED2-F1
#
_entry.id   AF-A0A1J7BED2-F1
#
_cell.length_a   1.000
_cell.length_b   1.000
_cell.length_c   1.000
_cell.angle_alpha   90.00
_cell.angle_beta   90.00
_cell.angle_gamma   90.00
#
_symmetry.space_group_name_H-M   'P 1'
#
loop_
_entity.id
_entity.type
_entity.pdbx_description
1 polymer ?
#
loop_
_entity_poly.entity_id
_entity_poly.type
_entity_poly.pdbx_seq_one_letter_code
_entity_poly.pdbx_strand_id
1 'polypeptide(L)'
;PPSSAAPTAPRTAAHATVPHPQTLGATATGSLAPGFSTQLTSTITSGKGRGLSGLGCPQPATAFTFNGASLASSHPDTLTVVNPGAEDATVDVDLADNNGPVSADAGKGMIIKAGTAQRIPLRSLTKSTSGTVSVSVLSRSGRVAAALQSVDSDNGSDWIPTAISASGLVVPGISSDVKDTVLTVYNPGIEDTTLNVRVSTGNGVITPAGHDTVDVAGGSVTTVDLGDITHGQPAAILLSPAPGSPSIDVSAGAEVTRGSTSSGTADTAFLAAAPEVGARGEAAGSGSSAGGSSLTTTVLLTAPGKKPAKAAVNGRSVSIPAGATVATKVDGGSAGPDGAVTVTTPSGAPAVYAARMLSANLGGTSAFTVQPLADDHGEVLRPAARDNDSVLFDDAGN
;
A
#
# COMPACT_ATOMS: atom_id res chain seq x y z
N PRO A 1 -23.57 -8.91 29.29
CA PRO A 1 -22.92 -8.83 27.95
C PRO A 1 -21.80 -7.78 27.94
N PRO A 2 -20.53 -8.14 27.68
CA PRO A 2 -19.50 -7.11 27.59
C PRO A 2 -19.80 -6.27 26.35
N SER A 3 -20.09 -4.99 26.56
CA SER A 3 -20.20 -4.03 25.47
C SER A 3 -18.84 -3.95 24.78
N SER A 4 -18.83 -4.03 23.45
CA SER A 4 -17.62 -3.75 22.69
C SER A 4 -17.21 -2.31 23.00
N ALA A 5 -16.09 -2.13 23.69
CA ALA A 5 -15.49 -0.82 23.82
C ALA A 5 -15.23 -0.28 22.41
N ALA A 6 -15.87 0.84 22.07
CA ALA A 6 -15.58 1.53 20.82
C ALA A 6 -14.08 1.88 20.79
N PRO A 7 -13.40 1.75 19.65
CA PRO A 7 -12.00 2.15 19.55
C PRO A 7 -11.88 3.62 19.95
N THR A 8 -11.06 3.90 20.96
CA THR A 8 -10.73 5.27 21.35
C THR A 8 -10.03 5.95 20.19
N ALA A 9 -10.57 7.10 19.76
CA ALA A 9 -9.94 7.94 18.75
C ALA A 9 -8.47 8.25 19.11
N PRO A 10 -7.58 8.44 18.12
CA PRO A 10 -6.24 8.96 18.36
C PRO A 10 -6.35 10.27 19.17
N ARG A 11 -5.41 10.48 20.11
CA ARG A 11 -5.52 11.56 21.11
C ARG A 11 -4.93 12.89 20.65
N THR A 12 -4.27 12.94 19.48
CA THR A 12 -3.69 14.15 18.88
C THR A 12 -3.31 13.90 17.41
N ALA A 13 -3.96 14.57 16.45
CA ALA A 13 -3.40 14.75 15.11
C ALA A 13 -2.64 16.07 14.98
N ALA A 14 -1.57 16.03 14.20
CA ALA A 14 -0.87 17.22 13.74
C ALA A 14 -0.77 17.18 12.21
N HIS A 15 -1.06 18.30 11.57
CA HIS A 15 -0.93 18.47 10.14
C HIS A 15 -0.05 19.68 9.85
N ALA A 16 0.85 19.53 8.88
CA ALA A 16 1.70 20.60 8.40
C ALA A 16 1.72 20.59 6.86
N THR A 17 1.57 21.77 6.26
CA THR A 17 1.73 21.97 4.82
C THR A 17 3.08 22.62 4.57
N VAL A 18 3.92 21.96 3.77
CA VAL A 18 5.22 22.51 3.36
C VAL A 18 5.19 22.91 1.88
N PRO A 19 5.77 24.06 1.49
CA PRO A 19 5.68 24.57 0.12
C PRO A 19 6.58 23.83 -0.88
N HIS A 20 7.55 23.04 -0.41
CA HIS A 20 8.48 22.29 -1.26
C HIS A 20 8.65 20.85 -0.73
N PRO A 21 8.95 19.88 -1.60
CA PRO A 21 9.23 18.51 -1.18
C PRO A 21 10.41 18.46 -0.19
N GLN A 22 10.16 17.90 0.99
CA GLN A 22 11.19 17.68 2.02
C GLN A 22 11.15 16.22 2.45
N THR A 23 12.30 15.68 2.83
CA THR A 23 12.32 14.39 3.54
C THR A 23 11.95 14.66 4.99
N LEU A 24 10.85 14.06 5.43
CA LEU A 24 10.35 14.20 6.80
C LEU A 24 10.51 12.87 7.54
N GLY A 25 10.98 12.96 8.77
CA GLY A 25 11.01 11.87 9.73
C GLY A 25 10.15 12.21 10.93
N ALA A 26 9.51 11.21 11.52
CA ALA A 26 8.78 11.37 12.76
C ALA A 26 9.15 10.22 13.70
N THR A 27 9.16 10.50 14.99
CA THR A 27 9.46 9.51 16.04
C THR A 27 8.38 9.61 17.11
N ALA A 28 7.83 8.46 17.49
CA ALA A 28 6.94 8.33 18.63
C ALA A 28 7.64 7.50 19.72
N THR A 29 7.40 7.83 20.99
CA THR A 29 7.93 7.12 22.15
C THR A 29 6.82 6.86 23.18
N GLY A 30 7.03 5.89 24.06
CA GLY A 30 6.05 5.49 25.07
C GLY A 30 5.17 4.32 24.66
N SER A 31 4.23 3.93 25.52
CA SER A 31 3.43 2.70 25.37
C SER A 31 2.43 2.73 24.22
N LEU A 32 2.09 3.91 23.69
CA LEU A 32 1.19 4.10 22.55
C LEU A 32 1.94 4.43 21.25
N ALA A 33 3.28 4.30 21.25
CA ALA A 33 4.05 4.43 20.02
C ALA A 33 3.71 3.35 18.97
N PRO A 34 3.42 2.08 19.35
CA PRO A 34 2.80 1.13 18.42
C PRO A 34 1.43 1.67 17.97
N GLY A 35 1.18 1.71 16.66
CA GLY A 35 0.03 2.40 16.05
C GLY A 35 0.28 3.85 15.62
N PHE A 36 1.46 4.44 15.90
CA PHE A 36 1.82 5.74 15.35
C PHE A 36 1.95 5.65 13.82
N SER A 37 1.11 6.40 13.11
CA SER A 37 1.13 6.47 11.66
C SER A 37 1.41 7.90 11.18
N THR A 38 2.23 8.00 10.14
CA THR A 38 2.49 9.27 9.45
C THR A 38 2.29 9.10 7.96
N GLN A 39 1.81 10.16 7.34
CA GLN A 39 1.35 10.16 5.97
C GLN A 39 1.84 11.43 5.31
N LEU A 40 2.39 11.28 4.11
CA LEU A 40 2.76 12.38 3.24
C LEU A 40 1.83 12.34 2.03
N THR A 41 1.12 13.45 1.80
CA THR A 41 0.30 13.64 0.60
C THR A 41 0.85 14.84 -0.15
N SER A 42 1.14 14.67 -1.44
CA SER A 42 1.64 15.73 -2.31
C SER A 42 0.76 15.87 -3.53
N THR A 43 0.57 17.10 -3.99
CA THR A 43 -0.14 17.41 -5.23
C THR A 43 0.75 18.19 -6.16
N ILE A 44 0.80 17.78 -7.42
CA ILE A 44 1.39 18.54 -8.51
C ILE A 44 0.25 18.99 -9.40
N THR A 45 -0.04 20.30 -9.42
CA THR A 45 -1.25 20.84 -10.06
C THR A 45 -1.11 21.07 -11.57
N SER A 46 0.12 21.08 -12.10
CA SER A 46 0.39 21.25 -13.53
C SER A 46 1.78 20.73 -13.92
N GLY A 47 2.00 20.48 -15.22
CA GLY A 47 3.27 20.04 -15.75
C GLY A 47 3.51 18.53 -15.60
N LYS A 48 4.79 18.13 -15.72
CA LYS A 48 5.20 16.71 -15.64
C LYS A 48 4.90 16.14 -14.26
N GLY A 49 4.37 14.92 -14.22
CA GLY A 49 4.01 14.25 -12.97
C GLY A 49 2.79 14.86 -12.27
N ARG A 50 1.98 15.68 -12.96
CA ARG A 50 0.75 16.24 -12.41
C ARG A 50 -0.20 15.13 -11.96
N GLY A 51 -0.50 15.13 -10.67
CA GLY A 51 -1.31 14.11 -10.01
C GLY A 51 -1.37 14.32 -8.50
N LEU A 52 -1.92 13.31 -7.82
CA LEU A 52 -1.94 13.20 -6.37
C LEU A 52 -1.07 12.01 -5.97
N SER A 53 -0.04 12.25 -5.16
CA SER A 53 0.80 11.17 -4.62
C SER A 53 0.60 11.01 -3.13
N GLY A 54 0.65 9.78 -2.64
CA GLY A 54 0.47 9.46 -1.23
C GLY A 54 1.47 8.42 -0.74
N LEU A 55 2.13 8.69 0.38
CA LEU A 55 3.04 7.75 1.04
C LEU A 55 2.67 7.59 2.52
N GLY A 56 2.37 6.36 2.94
CA GLY A 56 2.49 6.00 4.34
C GLY A 56 3.96 5.90 4.67
N CYS A 57 4.46 6.75 5.56
CA CYS A 57 5.89 6.79 5.84
C CYS A 57 6.35 5.41 6.33
N PRO A 58 7.29 4.76 5.63
CA PRO A 58 7.69 3.41 5.96
C PRO A 58 8.46 3.40 7.27
N GLN A 59 8.22 2.38 8.08
CA GLN A 59 9.05 2.13 9.26
C GLN A 59 10.45 1.68 8.83
N PRO A 60 11.51 2.05 9.58
CA PRO A 60 12.86 1.59 9.27
C PRO A 60 12.98 0.06 9.36
N ALA A 61 13.38 -0.57 8.27
CA ALA A 61 13.54 -2.01 8.13
C ALA A 61 14.89 -2.35 7.47
N THR A 62 15.11 -3.64 7.22
CA THR A 62 16.35 -4.14 6.58
C THR A 62 16.14 -4.56 5.13
N ALA A 63 14.90 -4.71 4.66
CA ALA A 63 14.60 -5.13 3.32
C ALA A 63 13.32 -4.44 2.81
N PHE A 64 13.33 -4.05 1.54
CA PHE A 64 12.18 -3.48 0.84
C PHE A 64 12.17 -3.98 -0.59
N THR A 65 10.99 -4.26 -1.14
CA THR A 65 10.81 -4.63 -2.54
C THR A 65 9.72 -3.78 -3.14
N PHE A 66 10.01 -3.14 -4.27
CA PHE A 66 9.09 -2.29 -5.01
C PHE A 66 8.93 -2.86 -6.41
N ASN A 67 7.69 -3.06 -6.85
CA ASN A 67 7.37 -3.67 -8.15
C ASN A 67 6.67 -2.63 -9.03
N GLY A 68 7.12 -2.48 -10.28
CA GLY A 68 6.49 -1.56 -11.24
C GLY A 68 7.25 -0.24 -11.46
N ALA A 69 8.49 -0.11 -10.97
CA ALA A 69 9.32 1.04 -11.29
C ALA A 69 9.79 0.99 -12.75
N SER A 70 10.37 2.09 -13.24
CA SER A 70 10.86 2.20 -14.60
C SER A 70 12.27 2.78 -14.72
N LEU A 71 13.02 2.31 -15.72
CA LEU A 71 14.30 2.90 -16.13
C LEU A 71 14.19 3.68 -17.45
N ALA A 72 12.98 3.81 -18.00
CA ALA A 72 12.71 4.55 -19.22
C ALA A 72 12.95 6.06 -19.01
N SER A 73 13.33 6.78 -20.07
CA SER A 73 13.65 8.21 -19.94
C SER A 73 12.47 9.12 -19.65
N SER A 74 11.26 8.67 -19.99
CA SER A 74 10.01 9.34 -19.62
C SER A 74 9.67 9.20 -18.13
N HIS A 75 10.33 8.27 -17.42
CA HIS A 75 10.09 7.93 -16.02
C HIS A 75 11.34 8.19 -15.16
N PRO A 76 11.57 9.42 -14.66
CA PRO A 76 12.69 9.73 -13.78
C PRO A 76 12.47 9.20 -12.34
N ASP A 77 12.26 7.89 -12.21
CA ASP A 77 11.97 7.22 -10.94
C ASP A 77 13.13 7.38 -9.96
N THR A 78 12.79 7.69 -8.71
CA THR A 78 13.75 8.10 -7.68
C THR A 78 13.50 7.34 -6.39
N LEU A 79 14.51 6.59 -5.95
CA LEU A 79 14.55 5.96 -4.64
C LEU A 79 15.05 6.98 -3.61
N THR A 80 14.36 7.11 -2.49
CA THR A 80 14.83 7.85 -1.33
C THR A 80 15.10 6.88 -0.19
N VAL A 81 16.35 6.85 0.30
CA VAL A 81 16.76 6.04 1.45
C VAL A 81 17.10 6.95 2.61
N VAL A 82 16.49 6.71 3.76
CA VAL A 82 16.65 7.50 4.98
C VAL A 82 17.25 6.62 6.07
N ASN A 83 18.33 7.09 6.70
CA ASN A 83 18.89 6.46 7.89
C ASN A 83 18.56 7.32 9.11
N PRO A 84 17.53 6.95 9.89
CA PRO A 84 17.19 7.66 11.13
C PRO A 84 18.08 7.26 12.32
N GLY A 85 18.99 6.31 12.13
CA GLY A 85 19.89 5.83 13.18
C GLY A 85 21.02 6.82 13.49
N ALA A 86 21.68 6.56 14.62
CA ALA A 86 22.86 7.32 15.07
C ALA A 86 24.17 6.84 14.44
N GLU A 87 24.15 5.71 13.72
CA GLU A 87 25.30 5.09 13.06
C GLU A 87 25.07 5.02 11.56
N ASP A 88 26.16 4.99 10.78
CA ASP A 88 26.10 4.82 9.32
C ASP A 88 25.48 3.46 8.96
N ALA A 89 24.60 3.45 7.94
CA ALA A 89 24.00 2.24 7.39
C ALA A 89 24.64 1.92 6.03
N THR A 90 24.80 0.64 5.72
CA THR A 90 25.27 0.18 4.41
C THR A 90 24.13 -0.52 3.70
N VAL A 91 23.79 -0.07 2.49
CA VAL A 91 22.67 -0.62 1.71
C VAL A 91 23.12 -1.09 0.33
N ASP A 92 22.48 -2.14 -0.15
CA ASP A 92 22.49 -2.55 -1.55
C ASP A 92 21.16 -2.19 -2.19
N VAL A 93 21.21 -1.75 -3.44
CA VAL A 93 20.06 -1.57 -4.31
C VAL A 93 20.22 -2.51 -5.50
N ASP A 94 19.31 -3.46 -5.60
CA ASP A 94 19.21 -4.46 -6.65
C ASP A 94 18.07 -4.14 -7.60
N LEU A 95 18.30 -4.37 -8.89
CA LEU A 95 17.33 -4.15 -9.95
C LEU A 95 17.14 -5.47 -10.70
N ALA A 96 15.89 -5.80 -11.04
CA ALA A 96 15.56 -6.92 -11.91
C ALA A 96 14.56 -6.46 -12.97
N ASP A 97 14.70 -6.97 -14.19
CA ASP A 97 13.76 -6.77 -15.29
C ASP A 97 13.30 -8.12 -15.87
N ASN A 98 12.65 -8.09 -17.03
CA ASN A 98 12.11 -9.28 -17.68
C ASN A 98 13.17 -10.25 -18.24
N ASN A 99 14.44 -9.85 -18.24
CA ASN A 99 15.58 -10.68 -18.63
C ASN A 99 16.42 -11.12 -17.42
N GLY A 100 15.96 -10.81 -16.20
CA GLY A 100 16.62 -11.17 -14.96
C GLY A 100 17.31 -10.00 -14.26
N PRO A 101 18.36 -10.25 -13.46
CA PRO A 101 19.07 -9.21 -12.73
C PRO A 101 19.71 -8.18 -13.67
N VAL A 102 19.48 -6.90 -13.36
CA VAL A 102 20.08 -5.76 -14.07
C VAL A 102 21.37 -5.35 -13.37
N SER A 103 22.47 -5.26 -14.12
CA SER A 103 23.75 -4.79 -13.58
C SER A 103 23.63 -3.36 -13.05
N ALA A 104 23.89 -3.20 -11.76
CA ALA A 104 23.75 -1.96 -11.01
C ALA A 104 24.86 -1.81 -9.96
N ASP A 105 26.13 -1.90 -10.37
CA ASP A 105 27.29 -1.90 -9.47
C ASP A 105 27.35 -0.64 -8.56
N ALA A 106 26.88 0.50 -9.07
CA ALA A 106 26.79 1.74 -8.29
C ALA A 106 25.77 1.68 -7.14
N GLY A 107 24.87 0.70 -7.16
CA GLY A 107 23.90 0.42 -6.10
C GLY A 107 24.45 -0.44 -4.97
N LYS A 108 25.69 -0.94 -5.05
CA LYS A 108 26.25 -1.86 -4.05
C LYS A 108 27.05 -1.15 -2.97
N GLY A 109 26.82 -1.53 -1.72
CA GLY A 109 27.57 -1.05 -0.56
C GLY A 109 27.45 0.46 -0.32
N MET A 110 26.31 1.05 -0.66
CA MET A 110 26.07 2.48 -0.50
C MET A 110 26.02 2.85 0.98
N ILE A 111 26.79 3.86 1.39
CA ILE A 111 26.81 4.35 2.77
C ILE A 111 25.77 5.46 2.94
N ILE A 112 24.76 5.21 3.76
CA ILE A 112 23.76 6.19 4.16
C ILE A 112 24.13 6.71 5.55
N LYS A 113 24.56 7.98 5.60
CA LYS A 113 25.06 8.59 6.83
C LYS A 113 23.99 8.67 7.91
N ALA A 114 24.40 8.55 9.17
CA ALA A 114 23.53 8.71 10.34
C ALA A 114 22.70 9.99 10.27
N GLY A 115 21.39 9.90 10.51
CA GLY A 115 20.46 11.04 10.50
C GLY A 115 20.26 11.70 9.14
N THR A 116 20.67 11.08 8.03
CA THR A 116 20.57 11.67 6.68
C THR A 116 19.62 10.92 5.76
N ALA A 117 19.29 11.56 4.64
CA ALA A 117 18.56 10.97 3.54
C ALA A 117 19.33 11.13 2.24
N GLN A 118 19.31 10.09 1.41
CA GLN A 118 19.90 10.10 0.08
C GLN A 118 18.82 9.84 -0.98
N ARG A 119 18.76 10.71 -1.99
CA ARG A 119 17.90 10.55 -3.17
C ARG A 119 18.73 9.98 -4.30
N ILE A 120 18.26 8.89 -4.90
CA ILE A 120 18.98 8.07 -5.85
C ILE A 120 18.07 7.90 -7.09
N PRO A 121 18.31 8.63 -8.18
CA PRO A 121 17.65 8.35 -9.45
C PRO A 121 18.00 6.93 -9.91
N LEU A 122 17.03 6.07 -10.23
CA LEU A 122 17.33 4.67 -10.56
C LEU A 122 18.26 4.54 -11.77
N ARG A 123 18.11 5.42 -12.76
CA ARG A 123 18.95 5.49 -13.96
C ARG A 123 20.41 5.90 -13.68
N SER A 124 20.73 6.37 -12.47
CA SER A 124 22.13 6.61 -12.07
C SER A 124 22.83 5.32 -11.65
N LEU A 125 22.08 4.26 -11.35
CA LEU A 125 22.62 2.99 -10.88
C LEU A 125 23.03 2.05 -12.02
N THR A 126 22.46 2.23 -13.22
CA THR A 126 22.63 1.31 -14.34
C THR A 126 22.63 2.05 -15.68
N LYS A 127 23.17 1.40 -16.73
CA LYS A 127 23.06 1.85 -18.13
C LYS A 127 21.81 1.30 -18.82
N SER A 128 21.10 0.37 -18.19
CA SER A 128 19.87 -0.19 -18.76
C SER A 128 18.79 0.89 -18.89
N THR A 129 17.95 0.75 -19.91
CA THR A 129 16.77 1.61 -20.16
C THR A 129 15.50 0.76 -20.20
N SER A 130 15.47 -0.35 -19.47
CA SER A 130 14.33 -1.26 -19.39
C SER A 130 13.04 -0.53 -19.00
N GLY A 131 11.91 -1.01 -19.53
CA GLY A 131 10.58 -0.46 -19.29
C GLY A 131 10.19 -0.59 -17.82
N THR A 132 9.80 -1.78 -17.41
CA THR A 132 9.38 -2.09 -16.03
C THR A 132 10.45 -2.88 -15.30
N VAL A 133 10.72 -2.50 -14.06
CA VAL A 133 11.69 -3.16 -13.18
C VAL A 133 11.13 -3.36 -11.77
N SER A 134 11.73 -4.29 -11.05
CA SER A 134 11.56 -4.43 -9.61
C SER A 134 12.84 -3.98 -8.90
N VAL A 135 12.67 -3.26 -7.79
CA VAL A 135 13.76 -2.67 -7.00
C VAL A 135 13.76 -3.32 -5.62
N SER A 136 14.88 -3.94 -5.26
CA SER A 136 15.10 -4.47 -3.92
C SER A 136 16.14 -3.63 -3.18
N VAL A 137 15.83 -3.20 -1.96
CA VAL A 137 16.77 -2.47 -1.09
C VAL A 137 17.09 -3.35 0.10
N LEU A 138 18.35 -3.70 0.28
CA LEU A 138 18.83 -4.56 1.37
C LEU A 138 19.84 -3.80 2.24
N SER A 139 19.53 -3.65 3.51
CA SER A 139 20.47 -3.13 4.51
C SER A 139 21.43 -4.23 4.97
N ARG A 140 22.72 -4.06 4.70
CA ARG A 140 23.79 -4.93 5.23
C ARG A 140 24.12 -4.61 6.69
N SER A 141 23.90 -3.36 7.12
CA SER A 141 24.13 -2.90 8.48
C SER A 141 23.17 -1.77 8.84
N GLY A 142 22.59 -1.82 10.04
CA GLY A 142 21.58 -0.85 10.49
C GLY A 142 20.21 -1.09 9.86
N ARG A 143 19.27 -0.17 10.12
CA ARG A 143 17.93 -0.15 9.51
C ARG A 143 17.73 1.17 8.80
N VAL A 144 17.11 1.12 7.63
CA VAL A 144 16.79 2.30 6.82
C VAL A 144 15.30 2.33 6.53
N ALA A 145 14.75 3.50 6.24
CA ALA A 145 13.46 3.63 5.58
C ALA A 145 13.70 3.88 4.08
N ALA A 146 12.96 3.20 3.22
CA ALA A 146 13.07 3.37 1.77
C ALA A 146 11.70 3.71 1.16
N ALA A 147 11.67 4.69 0.27
CA ALA A 147 10.47 5.08 -0.46
C ALA A 147 10.82 5.31 -1.94
N LEU A 148 10.06 4.72 -2.85
CA LEU A 148 10.29 4.81 -4.28
C LEU A 148 9.19 5.64 -4.94
N GLN A 149 9.58 6.74 -5.58
CA GLN A 149 8.66 7.58 -6.33
C GLN A 149 8.75 7.24 -7.81
N SER A 150 7.61 6.95 -8.43
CA SER A 150 7.47 6.87 -9.87
C SER A 150 6.89 8.17 -10.41
N VAL A 151 7.45 8.65 -11.52
CA VAL A 151 6.99 9.87 -12.17
C VAL A 151 6.81 9.58 -13.64
N ASP A 152 5.58 9.45 -14.09
CA ASP A 152 5.27 9.49 -15.52
C ASP A 152 5.14 10.96 -15.96
N SER A 153 5.94 11.34 -16.96
CA SER A 153 5.91 12.71 -17.48
C SER A 153 4.53 13.13 -18.00
N ASP A 154 3.69 12.20 -18.45
CA ASP A 154 2.40 12.42 -19.09
C ASP A 154 1.21 11.93 -18.24
N ASN A 155 1.39 10.85 -17.46
CA ASN A 155 0.32 10.18 -16.71
C ASN A 155 0.35 10.38 -15.18
N GLY A 156 1.16 11.30 -14.66
CA GLY A 156 1.15 11.68 -13.24
C GLY A 156 2.29 11.09 -12.43
N SER A 157 2.17 11.14 -11.10
CA SER A 157 3.21 10.60 -10.22
C SER A 157 2.62 10.07 -8.93
N ASP A 158 3.15 8.95 -8.45
CA ASP A 158 2.80 8.38 -7.16
C ASP A 158 3.99 7.63 -6.54
N TRP A 159 3.82 7.23 -5.28
CA TRP A 159 4.77 6.39 -4.57
C TRP A 159 4.45 4.93 -4.81
N ILE A 160 5.46 4.13 -5.15
CA ILE A 160 5.33 2.66 -5.24
C ILE A 160 5.37 2.10 -3.82
N PRO A 161 4.31 1.44 -3.32
CA PRO A 161 4.34 0.85 -2.00
C PRO A 161 5.29 -0.35 -1.94
N THR A 162 5.85 -0.63 -0.76
CA THR A 162 6.63 -1.87 -0.56
C THR A 162 5.70 -3.08 -0.64
N ALA A 163 6.13 -4.11 -1.36
CA ALA A 163 5.44 -5.38 -1.48
C ALA A 163 5.99 -6.40 -0.48
N ILE A 164 5.13 -7.28 0.01
CA ILE A 164 5.56 -8.50 0.69
C ILE A 164 5.95 -9.58 -0.31
N SER A 165 6.72 -10.56 0.15
CA SER A 165 7.00 -11.80 -0.56
C SER A 165 6.29 -12.97 0.10
N ALA A 166 5.58 -13.77 -0.69
CA ALA A 166 4.89 -14.98 -0.26
C ALA A 166 4.52 -15.83 -1.49
N SER A 167 4.22 -17.12 -1.29
CA SER A 167 3.74 -17.98 -2.38
C SER A 167 2.30 -17.69 -2.82
N GLY A 168 1.50 -17.04 -1.97
CA GLY A 168 0.18 -16.52 -2.31
C GLY A 168 0.08 -15.05 -1.92
N LEU A 169 -0.43 -14.21 -2.82
CA LEU A 169 -0.45 -12.76 -2.65
C LEU A 169 -1.85 -12.18 -2.88
N VAL A 170 -2.13 -11.08 -2.20
CA VAL A 170 -3.29 -10.22 -2.46
C VAL A 170 -2.77 -8.81 -2.72
N VAL A 171 -3.13 -8.25 -3.87
CA VAL A 171 -2.86 -6.85 -4.24
C VAL A 171 -4.20 -6.09 -4.11
N PRO A 172 -4.50 -5.47 -2.96
CA PRO A 172 -5.74 -4.75 -2.74
C PRO A 172 -5.72 -3.34 -3.37
N GLY A 173 -6.90 -2.78 -3.61
CA GLY A 173 -7.04 -1.34 -3.81
C GLY A 173 -7.37 -0.86 -5.22
N ILE A 174 -7.77 -1.76 -6.12
CA ILE A 174 -8.25 -1.36 -7.45
C ILE A 174 -9.65 -0.76 -7.30
N SER A 175 -9.80 0.53 -7.59
CA SER A 175 -11.09 1.23 -7.51
C SER A 175 -11.94 1.01 -8.76
N SER A 176 -13.26 1.15 -8.62
CA SER A 176 -14.24 0.92 -9.70
C SER A 176 -14.09 1.83 -10.92
N ASP A 177 -13.36 2.94 -10.79
CA ASP A 177 -13.14 3.94 -11.83
C ASP A 177 -11.79 3.80 -12.54
N VAL A 178 -10.98 2.80 -12.16
CA VAL A 178 -9.76 2.41 -12.90
C VAL A 178 -10.13 1.94 -14.30
N LYS A 179 -9.31 2.31 -15.28
CA LYS A 179 -9.48 2.00 -16.71
C LYS A 179 -8.41 1.10 -17.28
N ASP A 180 -7.30 0.98 -16.59
CA ASP A 180 -6.21 0.12 -16.99
C ASP A 180 -5.47 -0.39 -15.76
N THR A 181 -4.97 -1.61 -15.82
CA THR A 181 -4.27 -2.27 -14.72
C THR A 181 -3.13 -3.10 -15.29
N VAL A 182 -1.91 -2.80 -14.87
CA VAL A 182 -0.71 -3.53 -15.29
C VAL A 182 -0.12 -4.22 -14.06
N LEU A 183 -0.24 -5.54 -14.01
CA LEU A 183 0.33 -6.37 -12.94
C LEU A 183 1.82 -6.57 -13.18
N THR A 184 2.64 -6.40 -12.14
CA THR A 184 4.07 -6.72 -12.15
C THR A 184 4.36 -7.75 -11.05
N VAL A 185 4.98 -8.88 -11.42
CA VAL A 185 5.38 -9.94 -10.50
C VAL A 185 6.89 -10.15 -10.59
N TYR A 186 7.55 -10.20 -9.43
CA TYR A 186 8.98 -10.46 -9.32
C TYR A 186 9.24 -11.77 -8.57
N ASN A 187 10.05 -12.62 -9.19
CA ASN A 187 10.56 -13.85 -8.62
C ASN A 187 12.04 -13.66 -8.21
N PRO A 188 12.34 -13.52 -6.90
CA PRO A 188 13.72 -13.40 -6.42
C PRO A 188 14.48 -14.73 -6.40
N GLY A 189 13.79 -15.87 -6.61
CA GLY A 189 14.36 -17.20 -6.59
C GLY A 189 15.10 -17.57 -7.89
N ILE A 190 15.59 -18.81 -7.95
CA ILE A 190 16.26 -19.35 -9.15
C ILE A 190 15.38 -20.31 -9.96
N GLU A 191 14.26 -20.75 -9.40
CA GLU A 191 13.32 -21.66 -10.04
C GLU A 191 12.19 -20.87 -10.70
N ASP A 192 11.77 -21.31 -11.88
CA ASP A 192 10.60 -20.75 -12.55
C ASP A 192 9.32 -21.18 -11.81
N THR A 193 8.32 -20.31 -11.80
CA THR A 193 7.00 -20.63 -11.25
C THR A 193 5.88 -20.11 -12.14
N THR A 194 4.72 -20.74 -12.06
CA THR A 194 3.48 -20.28 -12.68
C THR A 194 2.49 -19.97 -11.57
N LEU A 195 1.87 -18.78 -11.64
CA LEU A 195 0.85 -18.35 -10.70
C LEU A 195 -0.50 -18.28 -11.40
N ASN A 196 -1.55 -18.77 -10.76
CA ASN A 196 -2.92 -18.42 -11.13
C ASN A 196 -3.16 -16.93 -10.82
N VAL A 197 -3.74 -16.22 -11.77
CA VAL A 197 -4.20 -14.84 -11.59
C VAL A 197 -5.72 -14.84 -11.50
N ARG A 198 -6.22 -14.34 -10.38
CA ARG A 198 -7.67 -14.21 -10.12
C ARG A 198 -7.96 -12.80 -9.63
N VAL A 199 -9.20 -12.35 -9.81
CA VAL A 199 -9.62 -11.03 -9.32
C VAL A 199 -10.85 -11.15 -8.46
N SER A 200 -10.74 -10.68 -7.22
CA SER A 200 -11.86 -10.50 -6.30
C SER A 200 -12.58 -9.21 -6.67
N THR A 201 -13.88 -9.28 -6.97
CA THR A 201 -14.72 -8.12 -7.31
C THR A 201 -15.90 -8.02 -6.33
N GLY A 202 -16.75 -6.99 -6.46
CA GLY A 202 -18.01 -6.91 -5.69
C GLY A 202 -18.95 -8.10 -5.88
N ASN A 203 -18.84 -8.83 -6.99
CA ASN A 203 -19.69 -9.97 -7.34
C ASN A 203 -19.02 -11.34 -7.09
N GLY A 204 -17.82 -11.36 -6.52
CA GLY A 204 -17.03 -12.56 -6.28
C GLY A 204 -15.76 -12.64 -7.12
N VAL A 205 -15.11 -13.82 -7.10
CA VAL A 205 -13.83 -14.05 -7.76
C VAL A 205 -14.02 -14.44 -9.23
N ILE A 206 -13.43 -13.66 -10.13
CA ILE A 206 -13.38 -13.92 -11.57
C ILE A 206 -11.98 -14.37 -12.02
N THR A 207 -11.90 -14.92 -13.22
CA THR A 207 -10.64 -15.19 -13.93
C THR A 207 -10.51 -14.16 -15.05
N PRO A 208 -9.38 -13.43 -15.14
CA PRO A 208 -9.19 -12.46 -16.21
C PRO A 208 -9.08 -13.15 -17.56
N ALA A 209 -9.77 -12.64 -18.58
CA ALA A 209 -9.75 -13.25 -19.91
C ALA A 209 -8.33 -13.15 -20.52
N GLY A 210 -7.77 -14.28 -20.95
CA GLY A 210 -6.43 -14.33 -21.55
C GLY A 210 -5.26 -14.23 -20.57
N HIS A 211 -5.53 -14.04 -19.27
CA HIS A 211 -4.53 -13.89 -18.22
C HIS A 211 -4.93 -14.71 -16.98
N ASP A 212 -5.30 -15.98 -17.17
CA ASP A 212 -5.64 -16.90 -16.09
C ASP A 212 -4.42 -17.38 -15.31
N THR A 213 -3.26 -17.39 -15.96
CA THR A 213 -1.96 -17.71 -15.36
C THR A 213 -0.89 -16.71 -15.80
N VAL A 214 0.18 -16.62 -15.00
CA VAL A 214 1.39 -15.87 -15.33
C VAL A 214 2.61 -16.72 -15.01
N ASP A 215 3.50 -16.87 -16.00
CA ASP A 215 4.79 -17.54 -15.84
C ASP A 215 5.85 -16.51 -15.42
N VAL A 216 6.61 -16.83 -14.39
CA VAL A 216 7.64 -15.95 -13.83
C VAL A 216 8.94 -16.72 -13.69
N ALA A 217 9.89 -16.40 -14.57
CA ALA A 217 11.20 -17.01 -14.56
C ALA A 217 11.99 -16.63 -13.30
N GLY A 218 12.90 -17.51 -12.87
CA GLY A 218 13.83 -17.22 -11.78
C GLY A 218 14.59 -15.90 -11.97
N GLY A 219 14.71 -15.11 -10.91
CA GLY A 219 15.46 -13.85 -10.87
C GLY A 219 14.87 -12.71 -11.70
N SER A 220 13.67 -12.89 -12.26
CA SER A 220 13.13 -12.04 -13.32
C SER A 220 11.77 -11.43 -12.95
N VAL A 221 11.39 -10.41 -13.73
CA VAL A 221 10.11 -9.71 -13.61
C VAL A 221 9.20 -10.09 -14.77
N THR A 222 7.94 -10.42 -14.49
CA THR A 222 6.90 -10.57 -15.51
C THR A 222 5.86 -9.48 -15.34
N THR A 223 5.50 -8.83 -16.45
CA THR A 223 4.46 -7.80 -16.50
C THR A 223 3.28 -8.31 -17.32
N VAL A 224 2.06 -8.09 -16.85
CA VAL A 224 0.81 -8.51 -17.50
C VAL A 224 -0.13 -7.32 -17.56
N ASP A 225 -0.48 -6.91 -18.78
CA ASP A 225 -1.55 -5.94 -19.02
C ASP A 225 -2.91 -6.64 -18.82
N LEU A 226 -3.67 -6.18 -17.84
CA LEU A 226 -4.98 -6.72 -17.48
C LEU A 226 -6.15 -5.83 -17.99
N GLY A 227 -5.84 -4.66 -18.55
CA GLY A 227 -6.83 -3.68 -19.03
C GLY A 227 -7.82 -3.20 -17.95
N ASP A 228 -9.03 -2.84 -18.38
CA ASP A 228 -10.17 -2.53 -17.48
C ASP A 228 -10.75 -3.80 -16.86
N ILE A 229 -9.96 -4.44 -15.99
CA ILE A 229 -10.33 -5.68 -15.29
C ILE A 229 -11.47 -5.50 -14.28
N THR A 230 -11.75 -4.25 -13.90
CA THR A 230 -12.75 -3.92 -12.89
C THR A 230 -14.16 -3.89 -13.43
N HIS A 231 -14.32 -3.51 -14.71
CA HIS A 231 -15.62 -3.24 -15.34
C HIS A 231 -16.58 -2.45 -14.43
N GLY A 232 -16.07 -1.44 -13.72
CA GLY A 232 -16.88 -0.60 -12.83
C GLY A 232 -17.03 -1.11 -11.39
N GLN A 233 -16.28 -2.11 -10.95
CA GLN A 233 -16.37 -2.69 -9.60
C GLN A 233 -15.07 -2.50 -8.79
N PRO A 234 -15.13 -2.29 -7.48
CA PRO A 234 -13.93 -2.35 -6.65
C PRO A 234 -13.35 -3.77 -6.69
N ALA A 235 -12.03 -3.88 -6.75
CA ALA A 235 -11.36 -5.15 -6.95
C ALA A 235 -10.00 -5.29 -6.26
N ALA A 236 -9.52 -6.53 -6.20
CA ALA A 236 -8.18 -6.90 -5.76
C ALA A 236 -7.66 -8.08 -6.59
N ILE A 237 -6.37 -8.09 -6.90
CA ILE A 237 -5.73 -9.23 -7.58
C ILE A 237 -5.33 -10.26 -6.54
N LEU A 238 -5.60 -11.53 -6.84
CA LEU A 238 -5.24 -12.69 -6.04
C LEU A 238 -4.27 -13.54 -6.87
N LEU A 239 -3.09 -13.80 -6.31
CA LEU A 239 -2.08 -14.67 -6.90
C LEU A 239 -1.92 -15.91 -6.02
N SER A 240 -1.81 -17.07 -6.66
CA SER A 240 -1.56 -18.34 -5.98
C SER A 240 -0.80 -19.29 -6.89
N PRO A 241 -0.03 -20.26 -6.37
CA PRO A 241 0.71 -21.18 -7.21
C PRO A 241 -0.24 -21.99 -8.10
N ALA A 242 0.10 -22.15 -9.37
CA ALA A 242 -0.63 -23.02 -10.28
C ALA A 242 -0.46 -24.50 -9.86
N PRO A 243 -1.45 -25.37 -10.12
CA PRO A 243 -1.33 -26.79 -9.81
C PRO A 243 -0.09 -27.40 -10.48
N GLY A 244 0.81 -27.97 -9.67
CA GLY A 244 2.04 -28.60 -10.16
C GLY A 244 3.25 -27.65 -10.29
N SER A 245 3.07 -26.35 -10.10
CA SER A 245 4.17 -25.38 -10.09
C SER A 245 4.86 -25.30 -8.72
N PRO A 246 6.16 -25.00 -8.66
CA PRO A 246 6.86 -24.76 -7.40
C PRO A 246 6.21 -23.64 -6.58
N SER A 247 5.98 -23.90 -5.29
CA SER A 247 5.49 -22.90 -4.33
C SER A 247 6.67 -22.10 -3.80
N ILE A 248 7.04 -21.03 -4.50
CA ILE A 248 8.13 -20.13 -4.11
C ILE A 248 7.59 -18.77 -3.69
N ASP A 249 8.35 -18.04 -2.87
CA ASP A 249 7.97 -16.68 -2.48
C ASP A 249 8.27 -15.71 -3.62
N VAL A 250 7.20 -15.11 -4.14
CA VAL A 250 7.26 -14.03 -5.13
C VAL A 250 6.77 -12.74 -4.49
N SER A 251 7.06 -11.60 -5.11
CA SER A 251 6.42 -10.32 -4.76
C SER A 251 5.63 -9.78 -5.95
N ALA A 252 4.61 -8.96 -5.70
CA ALA A 252 3.83 -8.37 -6.78
C ALA A 252 3.40 -6.94 -6.45
N GLY A 253 3.11 -6.18 -7.50
CA GLY A 253 2.47 -4.88 -7.44
C GLY A 253 1.67 -4.65 -8.71
N ALA A 254 0.91 -3.56 -8.76
CA ALA A 254 0.18 -3.19 -9.96
C ALA A 254 0.21 -1.68 -10.16
N GLU A 255 0.39 -1.26 -11.41
CA GLU A 255 0.13 0.10 -11.84
C GLU A 255 -1.34 0.20 -12.26
N VAL A 256 -2.06 1.20 -11.77
CA VAL A 256 -3.47 1.42 -12.12
C VAL A 256 -3.67 2.84 -12.63
N THR A 257 -4.40 2.96 -13.73
CA THR A 257 -4.62 4.25 -14.40
C THR A 257 -6.09 4.63 -14.35
N ARG A 258 -6.36 5.90 -14.01
CA ARG A 258 -7.68 6.52 -14.17
C ARG A 258 -7.65 7.58 -15.24
N GLY A 259 -8.81 7.90 -15.78
CA GLY A 259 -8.94 8.91 -16.83
C GLY A 259 -8.48 8.37 -18.18
N SER A 260 -8.03 9.27 -19.06
CA SER A 260 -7.58 8.91 -20.41
C SER A 260 -6.27 9.61 -20.74
N THR A 261 -5.27 8.81 -21.07
CA THR A 261 -3.95 9.28 -21.52
C THR A 261 -4.09 10.12 -22.79
N SER A 262 -4.95 9.71 -23.73
CA SER A 262 -5.16 10.44 -24.99
C SER A 262 -5.77 11.84 -24.80
N SER A 263 -6.54 12.06 -23.74
CA SER A 263 -7.08 13.38 -23.39
C SER A 263 -6.22 14.15 -22.38
N GLY A 264 -5.07 13.59 -21.95
CA GLY A 264 -4.17 14.23 -20.99
C GLY A 264 -4.75 14.38 -19.59
N THR A 265 -5.81 13.62 -19.27
CA THR A 265 -6.52 13.62 -17.97
C THR A 265 -6.20 12.40 -17.13
N ALA A 266 -5.22 11.60 -17.55
CA ALA A 266 -4.78 10.44 -16.81
C ALA A 266 -4.04 10.82 -15.52
N ASP A 267 -4.27 10.01 -14.50
CA ASP A 267 -3.42 9.92 -13.32
C ASP A 267 -3.18 8.44 -13.01
N THR A 268 -2.04 8.14 -12.40
CA THR A 268 -1.57 6.77 -12.17
C THR A 268 -1.25 6.59 -10.68
N ALA A 269 -1.62 5.45 -10.12
CA ALA A 269 -1.25 5.05 -8.78
C ALA A 269 -0.66 3.64 -8.77
N PHE A 270 0.10 3.33 -7.71
CA PHE A 270 0.75 2.04 -7.55
C PHE A 270 0.16 1.26 -6.38
N LEU A 271 -0.03 -0.03 -6.59
CA LEU A 271 -0.50 -1.02 -5.63
C LEU A 271 0.62 -2.00 -5.35
N ALA A 272 0.61 -2.60 -4.15
CA ALA A 272 1.55 -3.64 -3.78
C ALA A 272 0.83 -4.81 -3.11
N ALA A 273 1.38 -6.00 -3.27
CA ALA A 273 0.96 -7.14 -2.47
C ALA A 273 1.20 -6.82 -0.99
N ALA A 274 0.17 -7.00 -0.17
CA ALA A 274 0.16 -6.59 1.22
C ALA A 274 -0.30 -7.75 2.12
N PRO A 275 0.11 -7.77 3.40
CA PRO A 275 -0.44 -8.72 4.37
C PRO A 275 -1.91 -8.38 4.67
N GLU A 276 -2.60 -9.27 5.37
CA GLU A 276 -3.90 -8.94 5.93
C GLU A 276 -3.77 -7.79 6.96
N VAL A 277 -4.88 -7.07 7.19
CA VAL A 277 -4.95 -5.96 8.15
C VAL A 277 -4.65 -6.41 9.58
N GLY A 278 -4.81 -7.70 9.89
CA GLY A 278 -4.68 -8.20 11.25
C GLY A 278 -5.74 -7.58 12.17
N ALA A 279 -5.35 -7.23 13.39
CA ALA A 279 -6.30 -6.69 14.38
C ALA A 279 -6.76 -5.27 14.04
N ARG A 280 -5.82 -4.44 13.57
CA ARG A 280 -6.03 -3.02 13.28
C ARG A 280 -5.01 -2.51 12.27
N GLY A 281 -5.46 -1.73 11.29
CA GLY A 281 -4.60 -0.91 10.44
C GLY A 281 -5.05 0.54 10.42
N GLU A 282 -4.11 1.48 10.42
CA GLU A 282 -4.37 2.92 10.47
C GLU A 282 -3.62 3.70 9.39
N ALA A 283 -4.28 4.74 8.87
CA ALA A 283 -3.65 5.75 8.02
C ALA A 283 -4.18 7.16 8.33
N ALA A 284 -3.29 8.06 8.75
CA ALA A 284 -3.57 9.47 9.03
C ALA A 284 -3.93 10.33 7.77
N GLY A 285 -4.57 11.49 7.91
CA GLY A 285 -4.69 12.48 6.81
C GLY A 285 -5.78 12.20 5.75
N SER A 286 -6.79 11.42 6.10
CA SER A 286 -8.01 11.09 5.35
C SER A 286 -9.07 12.22 5.30
N GLY A 287 -8.83 13.36 5.95
CA GLY A 287 -9.71 14.55 5.93
C GLY A 287 -9.01 15.83 5.44
N SER A 288 -7.81 15.73 4.88
CA SER A 288 -7.01 16.89 4.48
C SER A 288 -7.47 17.48 3.14
N SER A 289 -7.09 18.72 2.86
CA SER A 289 -7.14 19.29 1.51
C SER A 289 -5.76 19.19 0.87
N ALA A 290 -5.73 19.03 -0.45
CA ALA A 290 -4.49 18.99 -1.21
C ALA A 290 -4.67 19.81 -2.49
N GLY A 291 -3.72 20.71 -2.77
CA GLY A 291 -3.81 21.62 -3.92
C GLY A 291 -5.04 22.56 -3.91
N GLY A 292 -5.62 22.84 -2.74
CA GLY A 292 -6.86 23.63 -2.62
C GLY A 292 -8.16 22.85 -2.83
N SER A 293 -8.08 21.55 -3.17
CA SER A 293 -9.22 20.66 -3.33
C SER A 293 -9.41 19.80 -2.07
N SER A 294 -10.67 19.50 -1.72
CA SER A 294 -10.97 18.52 -0.66
C SER A 294 -10.60 17.12 -1.15
N LEU A 295 -9.89 16.36 -0.32
CA LEU A 295 -9.68 14.94 -0.58
C LEU A 295 -10.96 14.17 -0.26
N THR A 296 -11.25 13.16 -1.09
CA THR A 296 -12.21 12.11 -0.80
C THR A 296 -11.47 10.85 -0.42
N THR A 297 -11.85 10.24 0.71
CA THR A 297 -11.26 9.00 1.17
C THR A 297 -12.21 7.83 0.95
N THR A 298 -11.70 6.78 0.31
CA THR A 298 -12.40 5.50 0.14
C THR A 298 -11.53 4.38 0.69
N VAL A 299 -12.13 3.46 1.43
CA VAL A 299 -11.47 2.23 1.90
C VAL A 299 -11.99 1.07 1.08
N LEU A 300 -11.07 0.33 0.47
CA LEU A 300 -11.36 -0.91 -0.25
C LEU A 300 -11.01 -2.08 0.67
N LEU A 301 -11.95 -3.01 0.84
CA LEU A 301 -11.84 -4.16 1.72
C LEU A 301 -12.04 -5.43 0.92
N THR A 302 -11.14 -6.40 1.05
CA THR A 302 -11.14 -7.66 0.32
C THR A 302 -11.15 -8.84 1.29
N ALA A 303 -12.09 -9.77 1.08
CA ALA A 303 -12.14 -11.05 1.78
C ALA A 303 -11.91 -12.18 0.75
N PRO A 304 -10.66 -12.60 0.51
CA PRO A 304 -10.35 -13.53 -0.60
C PRO A 304 -10.79 -14.97 -0.33
N GLY A 305 -11.10 -15.29 0.93
CA GLY A 305 -11.49 -16.63 1.36
C GLY A 305 -12.93 -17.02 0.98
N LYS A 306 -13.27 -18.28 1.24
CA LYS A 306 -14.60 -18.86 0.96
C LYS A 306 -15.68 -18.50 2.01
N LYS A 307 -15.32 -17.74 3.04
CA LYS A 307 -16.22 -17.32 4.11
C LYS A 307 -16.37 -15.80 4.08
N PRO A 308 -17.58 -15.27 4.32
CA PRO A 308 -17.76 -13.82 4.44
C PRO A 308 -16.98 -13.30 5.64
N ALA A 309 -16.47 -12.08 5.52
CA ALA A 309 -15.74 -11.39 6.58
C ALA A 309 -16.50 -10.15 7.04
N LYS A 310 -16.08 -9.59 8.18
CA LYS A 310 -16.55 -8.31 8.68
C LYS A 310 -15.34 -7.50 9.12
N ALA A 311 -15.35 -6.22 8.79
CA ALA A 311 -14.41 -5.23 9.30
C ALA A 311 -15.19 -4.02 9.82
N ALA A 312 -14.56 -3.18 10.64
CA ALA A 312 -15.10 -1.87 10.97
C ALA A 312 -14.16 -0.78 10.44
N VAL A 313 -14.72 0.19 9.72
CA VAL A 313 -14.00 1.36 9.22
C VAL A 313 -14.43 2.56 10.04
N ASN A 314 -13.50 3.16 10.80
CA ASN A 314 -13.78 4.20 11.78
C ASN A 314 -14.97 3.84 12.71
N GLY A 315 -15.00 2.58 13.16
CA GLY A 315 -16.06 2.04 14.02
C GLY A 315 -17.36 1.65 13.30
N ARG A 316 -17.52 1.95 12.02
CA ARG A 316 -18.69 1.55 11.22
C ARG A 316 -18.48 0.16 10.63
N SER A 317 -19.35 -0.79 11.00
CA SER A 317 -19.30 -2.16 10.49
C SER A 317 -19.53 -2.20 8.98
N VAL A 318 -18.69 -2.95 8.27
CA VAL A 318 -18.79 -3.26 6.85
C VAL A 318 -18.75 -4.78 6.68
N SER A 319 -19.76 -5.34 6.04
CA SER A 319 -19.81 -6.76 5.67
C SER A 319 -19.15 -6.95 4.31
N ILE A 320 -18.31 -7.98 4.21
CA ILE A 320 -17.59 -8.32 2.98
C ILE A 320 -18.02 -9.73 2.58
N PRO A 321 -18.70 -9.92 1.44
CA PRO A 321 -19.04 -11.26 0.96
C PRO A 321 -17.79 -12.13 0.74
N ALA A 322 -17.97 -13.45 0.76
CA ALA A 322 -16.88 -14.39 0.49
C ALA A 322 -16.32 -14.19 -0.92
N GLY A 323 -14.99 -14.12 -1.04
CA GLY A 323 -14.31 -13.94 -2.33
C GLY A 323 -14.58 -12.60 -3.00
N ALA A 324 -15.00 -11.58 -2.23
CA ALA A 324 -15.43 -10.30 -2.77
C ALA A 324 -14.61 -9.12 -2.24
N THR A 325 -14.63 -8.05 -3.02
CA THR A 325 -14.06 -6.75 -2.67
C THR A 325 -15.18 -5.71 -2.62
N VAL A 326 -15.21 -4.92 -1.56
CA VAL A 326 -16.19 -3.83 -1.37
C VAL A 326 -15.47 -2.52 -1.13
N ALA A 327 -16.11 -1.40 -1.50
CA ALA A 327 -15.61 -0.07 -1.23
C ALA A 327 -16.55 0.66 -0.27
N THR A 328 -16.00 1.37 0.70
CA THR A 328 -16.74 2.25 1.61
C THR A 328 -16.14 3.64 1.60
N LYS A 329 -16.98 4.66 1.47
CA LYS A 329 -16.54 6.05 1.59
C LYS A 329 -16.41 6.40 3.06
N VAL A 330 -15.38 7.17 3.38
CA VAL A 330 -15.17 7.69 4.73
C VAL A 330 -15.58 9.15 4.70
N ASP A 331 -16.72 9.46 5.32
CA ASP A 331 -17.21 10.83 5.39
C ASP A 331 -16.24 11.68 6.20
N GLY A 332 -15.78 12.80 5.61
CA GLY A 332 -14.87 13.75 6.26
C GLY A 332 -15.44 14.38 7.55
N GLY A 333 -16.72 14.18 7.85
CA GLY A 333 -17.39 14.68 9.05
C GLY A 333 -17.55 13.66 10.19
N SER A 334 -16.97 12.45 10.09
CA SER A 334 -17.08 11.42 11.14
C SER A 334 -15.80 10.66 11.45
N ALA A 335 -14.71 10.92 10.72
CA ALA A 335 -13.41 10.83 11.38
C ALA A 335 -13.50 11.80 12.58
N GLY A 336 -13.05 11.39 13.76
CA GLY A 336 -12.95 12.32 14.90
C GLY A 336 -12.11 13.56 14.53
N PRO A 337 -11.77 14.43 15.49
CA PRO A 337 -11.02 15.67 15.25
C PRO A 337 -9.68 15.57 14.47
N ASP A 338 -9.28 14.39 14.00
CA ASP A 338 -7.94 13.98 13.58
C ASP A 338 -7.83 13.37 12.16
N GLY A 339 -8.94 13.25 11.40
CA GLY A 339 -8.87 12.88 9.98
C GLY A 339 -8.19 11.54 9.65
N ALA A 340 -8.08 10.56 10.55
CA ALA A 340 -7.48 9.25 10.25
C ALA A 340 -8.53 8.23 9.74
N VAL A 341 -8.04 7.21 9.03
CA VAL A 341 -8.78 5.96 8.74
C VAL A 341 -8.22 4.86 9.60
N THR A 342 -9.08 4.20 10.36
CA THR A 342 -8.80 2.97 11.10
C THR A 342 -9.69 1.86 10.56
N VAL A 343 -9.08 0.73 10.20
CA VAL A 343 -9.75 -0.52 9.86
C VAL A 343 -9.47 -1.51 10.98
N THR A 344 -10.50 -2.09 11.58
CA THR A 344 -10.35 -3.18 12.57
C THR A 344 -11.07 -4.44 12.12
N THR A 345 -10.54 -5.60 12.50
CA THR A 345 -11.18 -6.89 12.26
C THR A 345 -11.41 -7.63 13.59
N PRO A 346 -12.47 -8.45 13.71
CA PRO A 346 -12.67 -9.28 14.89
C PRO A 346 -11.57 -10.34 15.00
N SER A 347 -11.10 -10.61 16.22
CA SER A 347 -10.13 -11.68 16.46
C SER A 347 -10.65 -13.04 15.98
N GLY A 348 -9.80 -13.79 15.26
CA GLY A 348 -10.15 -15.10 14.70
C GLY A 348 -11.12 -15.06 13.51
N ALA A 349 -11.46 -13.88 12.99
CA ALA A 349 -12.28 -13.74 11.80
C ALA A 349 -11.51 -14.17 10.52
N PRO A 350 -12.22 -14.45 9.41
CA PRO A 350 -11.57 -14.63 8.11
C PRO A 350 -10.71 -13.41 7.73
N ALA A 351 -9.60 -13.68 7.04
CA ALA A 351 -8.64 -12.68 6.58
C ALA A 351 -9.31 -11.53 5.81
N VAL A 352 -8.92 -10.28 6.15
CA VAL A 352 -9.33 -9.07 5.45
C VAL A 352 -8.08 -8.30 5.01
N TYR A 353 -8.02 -7.99 3.73
CA TYR A 353 -7.00 -7.12 3.14
C TYR A 353 -7.64 -5.77 2.86
N ALA A 354 -6.89 -4.68 3.04
CA ALA A 354 -7.45 -3.36 2.82
C ALA A 354 -6.47 -2.42 2.11
N ALA A 355 -7.03 -1.43 1.43
CA ALA A 355 -6.30 -0.29 0.91
C ALA A 355 -7.12 0.97 1.13
N ARG A 356 -6.42 2.07 1.41
CA ARG A 356 -6.99 3.41 1.42
C ARG A 356 -6.69 4.09 0.10
N MET A 357 -7.72 4.64 -0.51
CA MET A 357 -7.64 5.49 -1.68
C MET A 357 -7.96 6.93 -1.29
N LEU A 358 -7.05 7.84 -1.63
CA LEU A 358 -7.31 9.28 -1.61
C LEU A 358 -7.52 9.76 -3.05
N SER A 359 -8.52 10.61 -3.26
CA SER A 359 -8.78 11.19 -4.59
C SER A 359 -9.18 12.66 -4.49
N ALA A 360 -8.82 13.44 -5.51
CA ALA A 360 -9.24 14.82 -5.67
C ALA A 360 -9.43 15.18 -7.15
N ASN A 361 -10.27 16.18 -7.41
CA ASN A 361 -10.30 16.81 -8.72
C ASN A 361 -9.23 17.91 -8.76
N LEU A 362 -8.23 17.74 -9.63
CA LEU A 362 -7.13 18.69 -9.84
C LEU A 362 -7.24 19.23 -11.26
N GLY A 363 -7.98 20.33 -11.44
CA GLY A 363 -8.11 21.01 -12.72
C GLY A 363 -8.64 20.12 -13.85
N GLY A 364 -9.63 19.27 -13.57
CA GLY A 364 -10.21 18.33 -14.53
C GLY A 364 -9.58 16.93 -14.55
N THR A 365 -8.44 16.73 -13.87
CA THR A 365 -7.84 15.41 -13.65
C THR A 365 -8.48 14.78 -12.41
N SER A 366 -8.95 13.53 -12.54
CA SER A 366 -9.45 12.74 -11.41
C SER A 366 -8.28 12.09 -10.68
N ALA A 367 -7.49 12.92 -10.01
CA ALA A 367 -6.23 12.54 -9.41
C ALA A 367 -6.43 11.63 -8.19
N PHE A 368 -5.53 10.67 -7.99
CA PHE A 368 -5.65 9.70 -6.91
C PHE A 368 -4.34 9.02 -6.54
N THR A 369 -4.32 8.47 -5.32
CA THR A 369 -3.26 7.59 -4.82
C THR A 369 -3.91 6.48 -4.00
N VAL A 370 -3.27 5.31 -3.94
CA VAL A 370 -3.74 4.15 -3.20
C VAL A 370 -2.63 3.61 -2.30
N GLN A 371 -2.99 3.27 -1.07
CA GLN A 371 -2.05 2.83 -0.05
C GLN A 371 -2.58 1.57 0.62
N PRO A 372 -1.85 0.45 0.58
CA PRO A 372 -2.27 -0.74 1.31
C PRO A 372 -2.28 -0.46 2.82
N LEU A 373 -3.21 -1.08 3.53
CA LEU A 373 -3.30 -1.04 4.98
C LEU A 373 -2.94 -2.41 5.54
N ALA A 374 -1.98 -2.42 6.46
CA ALA A 374 -1.51 -3.59 7.18
C ALA A 374 -1.69 -3.38 8.69
N ASP A 375 -1.40 -4.42 9.47
CA ASP A 375 -1.41 -4.34 10.93
C ASP A 375 -0.47 -3.22 11.40
N ASP A 376 -1.01 -2.25 12.14
CA ASP A 376 -0.26 -1.10 12.65
C ASP A 376 0.39 -1.38 14.03
N HIS A 377 0.18 -2.59 14.55
CA HIS A 377 0.59 -3.07 15.86
C HIS A 377 0.11 -2.18 17.03
N GLY A 378 -0.92 -1.37 16.80
CA GLY A 378 -1.50 -0.47 17.78
C GLY A 378 -2.36 -1.21 18.81
N GLU A 379 -2.16 -0.86 20.08
CA GLU A 379 -2.99 -1.36 21.18
C GLU A 379 -4.02 -0.32 21.62
N VAL A 380 -5.22 -0.79 21.97
CA VAL A 380 -6.26 0.06 22.57
C VAL A 380 -6.28 -0.13 24.08
N LEU A 381 -6.00 0.94 24.82
CA LEU A 381 -6.16 0.97 26.28
C LEU A 381 -7.63 0.72 26.64
N ARG A 382 -7.92 -0.48 27.15
CA ARG A 382 -9.22 -0.79 27.74
C ARG A 382 -9.27 -0.22 29.17
N PRO A 383 -10.31 0.55 29.54
CA PRO A 383 -10.53 0.91 30.94
C PRO A 383 -10.55 -0.35 31.80
N ALA A 384 -9.93 -0.29 32.99
CA ALA A 384 -10.02 -1.38 33.95
C ALA A 384 -11.50 -1.71 34.22
N ALA A 385 -11.89 -2.95 34.00
CA ALA A 385 -13.19 -3.43 34.43
C ALA A 385 -13.22 -3.27 35.96
N ARG A 386 -14.17 -2.47 36.47
CA ARG A 386 -14.48 -2.50 37.90
C ARG A 386 -15.45 -3.65 38.09
N ASP A 387 -15.09 -4.62 38.93
CA ASP A 387 -16.04 -5.60 39.42
C ASP A 387 -17.20 -4.84 40.07
N ASN A 388 -18.40 -5.07 39.57
CA ASN A 388 -19.61 -4.51 40.15
C ASN A 388 -20.23 -5.59 41.04
N ASP A 389 -19.80 -5.64 42.29
CA ASP A 389 -20.31 -6.56 43.32
C ASP A 389 -21.79 -6.32 43.70
N SER A 390 -22.47 -5.33 43.09
CA SER A 390 -23.89 -5.07 43.34
C SER A 390 -24.87 -6.03 42.64
N VAL A 391 -24.39 -7.03 41.88
CA VAL A 391 -25.24 -8.03 41.20
C VAL A 391 -25.42 -9.32 42.03
N LEU A 392 -24.89 -9.40 43.26
CA LEU A 392 -24.97 -10.59 44.11
C LEU A 392 -25.93 -10.48 45.32
N PHE A 393 -26.80 -9.47 45.38
CA PHE A 393 -27.82 -9.39 46.43
C PHE A 393 -29.18 -8.99 45.87
N ASP A 394 -29.82 -9.91 45.15
CA ASP A 394 -31.28 -10.01 45.13
C ASP A 394 -31.60 -11.50 45.31
N ASP A 395 -32.44 -11.80 46.31
CA ASP A 395 -32.91 -13.12 46.79
C ASP A 395 -32.26 -13.65 48.09
N ALA A 396 -32.43 -12.88 49.18
CA ALA A 396 -32.62 -13.47 50.52
C ALA A 396 -33.33 -12.46 51.44
N GLY A 397 -34.64 -12.30 51.26
CA GLY A 397 -35.51 -11.55 52.16
C GLY A 397 -36.88 -12.21 52.23
N ASN A 398 -37.02 -13.13 53.19
CA ASN A 398 -38.26 -13.74 53.65
C ASN A 398 -39.05 -12.78 54.54
#